data_AF-A0AAP4N0Z7-F1
#
_entry.id   AF-A0AAP4N0Z7-F1
#
_cell.length_a   1.000
_cell.length_b   1.000
_cell.length_c   1.000
_cell.angle_alpha   90.00
_cell.angle_beta   90.00
_cell.angle_gamma   90.00
#
_symmetry.space_group_name_H-M   'P 1'
#
loop_
_entity.id
_entity.type
_entity.pdbx_description
1 polymer ?
#
loop_
_entity_poly.entity_id
_entity_poly.type
_entity_poly.pdbx_seq_one_letter_code
_entity_poly.pdbx_strand_id
1 'polypeptide(L)'
;MWFWLIEEVESVRRFLGLGGDVLVALFFLTLLMWALLLERWFYFMTVYPKQVKQTKAAWLARSDHLSWSARQIRRELVSRVAMAVDKGMPVIKVLIALCPLMGLLGTVVGMVQVFDTLAITGTGSPRAMASGISKATVPTMAGMIAALSGLFFVNQLDHKAKLAVEKLEDNLKHG
;
A
#
# COMPACT_ATOMS: atom_id res chain seq x y z
N MET A 1 4.45 -30.18 13.98
CA MET A 1 4.46 -29.18 12.88
C MET A 1 3.05 -28.78 12.45
N TRP A 2 2.13 -29.71 12.20
CA TRP A 2 0.71 -29.41 11.93
C TRP A 2 -0.05 -28.79 13.13
N PHE A 3 0.18 -29.26 14.36
CA PHE A 3 -0.49 -28.71 15.56
C PHE A 3 -0.11 -27.25 15.86
N TRP A 4 1.16 -26.86 15.65
CA TRP A 4 1.62 -25.47 15.80
C TRP A 4 0.93 -24.51 14.83
N LEU A 5 0.72 -24.93 13.57
CA LEU A 5 0.01 -24.12 12.58
C LEU A 5 -1.46 -23.88 12.95
N ILE A 6 -2.11 -24.85 13.62
CA ILE A 6 -3.50 -24.73 14.04
C ILE A 6 -3.64 -23.75 15.21
N GLU A 7 -2.71 -23.78 16.18
CA GLU A 7 -2.71 -22.84 17.31
C GLU A 7 -2.49 -21.39 16.88
N GLU A 8 -1.59 -21.14 15.93
CA GLU A 8 -1.35 -19.80 15.39
C GLU A 8 -2.57 -19.27 14.61
N VAL A 9 -3.21 -20.12 13.81
CA VAL A 9 -4.44 -19.75 13.10
C VAL A 9 -5.58 -19.43 14.08
N GLU A 10 -5.67 -20.16 15.18
CA GLU A 10 -6.67 -19.92 16.21
C GLU A 10 -6.41 -18.62 16.99
N SER A 11 -5.13 -18.31 17.27
CA SER A 11 -4.70 -17.03 17.86
C SER A 11 -5.09 -15.85 16.96
N VAL A 12 -4.82 -15.94 15.66
CA VAL A 12 -5.19 -14.90 14.68
C VAL A 12 -6.71 -14.75 14.59
N ARG A 13 -7.47 -15.85 14.58
CA ARG A 13 -8.95 -15.79 14.58
C ARG A 13 -9.49 -15.14 15.84
N ARG A 14 -8.93 -15.44 17.01
CA ARG A 14 -9.30 -14.79 18.28
C ARG A 14 -9.00 -13.30 18.22
N PHE A 15 -7.82 -12.90 17.73
CA PHE A 15 -7.45 -11.49 17.56
C PHE A 15 -8.40 -10.76 16.60
N LEU A 16 -8.71 -11.35 15.45
CA LEU A 16 -9.69 -10.79 14.50
C LEU A 16 -11.08 -10.65 15.13
N GLY A 17 -11.48 -11.62 15.98
CA GLY A 17 -12.71 -11.54 16.75
C GLY A 17 -12.75 -10.41 17.79
N LEU A 18 -11.60 -9.99 18.32
CA LEU A 18 -11.50 -8.87 19.28
C LEU A 18 -11.79 -7.51 18.65
N GLY A 19 -11.53 -7.32 17.36
CA GLY A 19 -11.78 -6.06 16.65
C GLY A 19 -13.08 -6.02 15.84
N GLY A 20 -13.83 -7.12 15.82
CA GLY A 20 -15.08 -7.25 15.06
C GLY A 20 -14.88 -7.14 13.53
N ASP A 21 -15.99 -6.87 12.84
CA ASP A 21 -16.02 -6.85 11.36
C ASP A 21 -15.08 -5.81 10.74
N VAL A 22 -14.85 -4.69 11.44
CA VAL A 22 -13.95 -3.63 10.98
C VAL A 22 -12.51 -4.12 10.88
N LEU A 23 -12.04 -4.91 11.85
CA LEU A 23 -10.68 -5.46 11.83
C LEU A 23 -10.49 -6.47 10.70
N VAL A 24 -11.54 -7.24 10.37
CA VAL A 24 -11.52 -8.16 9.23
C VAL A 24 -11.45 -7.38 7.91
N ALA A 25 -12.26 -6.34 7.74
CA ALA A 25 -12.20 -5.47 6.57
C ALA A 25 -10.82 -4.80 6.42
N LEU A 26 -10.26 -4.32 7.54
CA LEU A 26 -8.91 -3.76 7.59
C LEU A 26 -7.83 -4.77 7.22
N PHE A 27 -7.97 -6.04 7.64
CA PHE A 27 -7.04 -7.11 7.27
C PHE A 27 -6.98 -7.31 5.76
N PHE A 28 -8.13 -7.41 5.08
CA PHE A 28 -8.18 -7.54 3.63
C PHE A 28 -7.64 -6.30 2.91
N LEU A 29 -7.97 -5.11 3.41
CA LEU A 29 -7.43 -3.86 2.89
C LEU A 29 -5.90 -3.80 3.00
N THR A 30 -5.36 -4.23 4.13
CA THR A 30 -3.93 -4.30 4.39
C THR A 30 -3.27 -5.33 3.48
N LEU A 31 -3.85 -6.52 3.31
CA LEU A 31 -3.35 -7.55 2.41
C LEU A 31 -3.32 -7.05 0.96
N LEU A 32 -4.40 -6.41 0.49
CA LEU A 32 -4.47 -5.82 -0.84
C LEU A 32 -3.39 -4.74 -1.05
N MET A 33 -3.22 -3.85 -0.07
CA MET A 33 -2.17 -2.83 -0.09
C MET A 33 -0.78 -3.46 -0.23
N TRP A 34 -0.47 -4.47 0.59
CA TRP A 34 0.81 -5.18 0.55
C TRP A 34 1.01 -5.95 -0.75
N ALA A 35 -0.03 -6.58 -1.29
CA ALA A 35 0.04 -7.26 -2.58
C ALA A 35 0.42 -6.29 -3.71
N LEU A 36 -0.17 -5.08 -3.74
CA LEU A 36 0.17 -4.05 -4.72
C LEU A 36 1.58 -3.47 -4.49
N LEU A 37 2.00 -3.29 -3.24
CA LEU A 37 3.38 -2.88 -2.92
C LEU A 37 4.40 -3.91 -3.42
N LEU A 38 4.13 -5.20 -3.20
CA LEU A 38 4.98 -6.29 -3.67
C LEU A 38 5.01 -6.34 -5.20
N GLU A 39 3.84 -6.30 -5.86
CA GLU A 39 3.74 -6.24 -7.33
C GLU A 39 4.59 -5.10 -7.89
N ARG A 40 4.50 -3.92 -7.27
CA ARG A 40 5.30 -2.76 -7.66
C ARG A 40 6.79 -2.96 -7.44
N TRP A 41 7.18 -3.53 -6.31
CA TRP A 41 8.58 -3.86 -6.02
C TRP A 41 9.15 -4.84 -7.06
N PHE A 42 8.40 -5.90 -7.41
CA PHE A 42 8.77 -6.85 -8.46
C PHE A 42 8.89 -6.18 -9.83
N TYR A 43 7.98 -5.24 -10.16
CA TYR A 43 8.06 -4.45 -11.39
C TYR A 43 9.41 -3.72 -11.51
N PHE A 44 9.87 -3.05 -10.45
CA PHE A 44 11.16 -2.36 -10.45
C PHE A 44 12.37 -3.30 -10.57
N MET A 45 12.27 -4.51 -10.02
CA MET A 45 13.35 -5.50 -10.11
C MET A 45 13.45 -6.17 -11.48
N THR A 46 12.31 -6.45 -12.13
CA THR A 46 12.27 -7.34 -13.30
C THR A 46 11.90 -6.62 -14.59
N VAL A 47 10.85 -5.80 -14.57
CA VAL A 47 10.27 -5.18 -15.78
C VAL A 47 10.99 -3.88 -16.14
N TYR A 48 11.25 -3.02 -15.15
CA TYR A 48 11.94 -1.74 -15.35
C TYR A 48 13.28 -1.84 -16.09
N PRO A 49 14.25 -2.71 -15.70
CA PRO A 49 15.53 -2.80 -16.42
C PRO A 49 15.36 -3.24 -17.88
N LYS A 50 14.37 -4.11 -18.15
CA LYS A 50 14.03 -4.54 -19.52
C LYS A 50 13.47 -3.39 -20.35
N GLN A 51 12.56 -2.58 -19.80
CA GLN A 51 12.04 -1.38 -20.46
C GLN A 51 13.14 -0.37 -20.76
N VAL A 52 14.03 -0.08 -19.80
CA VAL A 52 15.16 0.84 -20.02
C VAL A 52 16.05 0.35 -21.15
N LYS A 53 16.40 -0.95 -21.18
CA LYS A 53 17.22 -1.52 -22.26
C LYS A 53 16.54 -1.39 -23.62
N GLN A 54 15.24 -1.64 -23.70
CA GLN A 54 14.45 -1.50 -24.94
C GLN A 54 14.38 -0.04 -25.39
N THR A 55 14.08 0.89 -24.49
CA THR A 55 14.03 2.33 -24.79
C THR A 55 15.38 2.86 -25.26
N LYS A 56 16.49 2.44 -24.61
CA LYS A 56 17.84 2.80 -25.05
C LYS A 56 18.15 2.21 -26.43
N ALA A 57 17.84 0.95 -26.68
CA ALA A 57 18.06 0.32 -27.98
C ALA A 57 17.25 1.02 -29.10
N ALA A 58 15.99 1.38 -28.81
CA ALA A 58 15.15 2.13 -29.75
C ALA A 58 15.68 3.54 -30.03
N TRP A 59 16.28 4.18 -29.04
CA TRP A 59 16.95 5.48 -29.22
C TRP A 59 18.22 5.35 -30.06
N LEU A 60 19.12 4.45 -29.70
CA LEU A 60 20.42 4.24 -30.37
C LEU A 60 20.29 3.72 -31.80
N ALA A 61 19.20 3.04 -32.14
CA ALA A 61 18.95 2.58 -33.52
C ALA A 61 18.64 3.73 -34.50
N ARG A 62 18.38 4.95 -34.00
CA ARG A 62 18.09 6.11 -34.84
C ARG A 62 19.40 6.75 -35.31
N SER A 63 19.42 7.25 -36.53
CA SER A 63 20.56 7.97 -37.10
C SER A 63 20.56 9.47 -36.77
N ASP A 64 19.42 10.03 -36.38
CA ASP A 64 19.24 11.45 -36.08
C ASP A 64 18.82 11.66 -34.61
N HIS A 65 19.68 12.38 -33.89
CA HIS A 65 19.54 12.71 -32.47
C HIS A 65 19.45 14.23 -32.22
N LEU A 66 19.74 15.07 -33.22
CA LEU A 66 19.90 16.52 -33.05
C LEU A 66 18.67 17.31 -33.51
N SER A 67 17.89 16.75 -34.44
CA SER A 67 16.73 17.43 -34.97
C SER A 67 15.68 17.72 -33.90
N TRP A 68 14.80 18.68 -34.22
CA TRP A 68 13.66 18.99 -33.36
C TRP A 68 12.75 17.76 -33.15
N SER A 69 12.53 16.95 -34.19
CA SER A 69 11.73 15.72 -34.10
C SER A 69 12.41 14.67 -33.21
N ALA A 70 13.73 14.51 -33.29
CA ALA A 70 14.48 13.60 -32.40
C ALA A 70 14.32 14.00 -30.92
N ARG A 71 14.37 15.30 -30.60
CA ARG A 71 14.12 15.79 -29.23
C ARG A 71 12.70 15.52 -28.73
N GLN A 72 11.69 15.65 -29.60
CA GLN A 72 10.31 15.32 -29.24
C GLN A 72 10.14 13.82 -28.97
N ILE A 73 10.70 12.96 -29.82
CA ILE A 73 10.65 11.50 -29.64
C ILE A 73 11.36 11.11 -28.34
N ARG A 74 12.50 11.71 -28.00
CA ARG A 74 13.17 11.46 -26.72
C ARG A 74 12.28 11.81 -25.53
N ARG A 75 11.63 12.99 -25.55
CA ARG A 75 10.70 13.41 -24.48
C ARG A 75 9.54 12.43 -24.36
N GLU A 76 9.01 11.96 -25.48
CA GLU A 76 7.96 10.95 -25.50
C GLU A 76 8.42 9.63 -24.88
N LEU A 77 9.60 9.13 -25.24
CA LEU A 77 10.17 7.90 -24.66
C LEU A 77 10.36 7.99 -23.15
N VAL A 78 10.92 9.12 -22.67
CA VAL A 78 11.07 9.38 -21.23
C VAL A 78 9.70 9.47 -20.55
N SER A 79 8.75 10.20 -21.14
CA SER A 79 7.39 10.35 -20.60
C SER A 79 6.66 9.01 -20.50
N ARG A 80 6.78 8.14 -21.52
CA ARG A 80 6.20 6.79 -21.50
C ARG A 80 6.75 5.95 -20.34
N VAL A 81 8.06 5.98 -20.10
CA VAL A 81 8.67 5.27 -18.96
C VAL A 81 8.25 5.91 -17.64
N ALA A 82 8.24 7.24 -17.54
CA ALA A 82 7.79 7.95 -16.34
C ALA A 82 6.35 7.57 -15.97
N MET A 83 5.43 7.57 -16.92
CA MET A 83 4.05 7.11 -16.72
C MET A 83 3.99 5.64 -16.30
N ALA A 84 4.78 4.77 -16.92
CA ALA A 84 4.80 3.34 -16.57
C ALA A 84 5.34 3.11 -15.15
N VAL A 85 6.32 3.93 -14.72
CA VAL A 85 6.97 3.90 -13.41
C VAL A 85 6.15 4.60 -12.31
N ASP A 86 5.17 5.44 -12.67
CA ASP A 86 4.21 6.01 -11.72
C ASP A 86 2.89 5.21 -11.65
N LYS A 87 2.59 4.39 -12.66
CA LYS A 87 1.36 3.59 -12.73
C LYS A 87 1.11 2.76 -11.47
N GLY A 88 -0.09 2.90 -10.91
CA GLY A 88 -0.53 2.16 -9.72
C GLY A 88 -0.08 2.76 -8.38
N MET A 89 0.93 3.65 -8.39
CA MET A 89 1.40 4.32 -7.18
C MET A 89 0.32 5.17 -6.49
N PRO A 90 -0.54 5.92 -7.20
CA PRO A 90 -1.63 6.66 -6.57
C PRO A 90 -2.62 5.76 -5.83
N VAL A 91 -2.93 4.57 -6.38
CA VAL A 91 -3.86 3.62 -5.76
C VAL A 91 -3.29 3.09 -4.45
N ILE A 92 -1.99 2.74 -4.43
CA ILE A 92 -1.30 2.30 -3.22
C ILE A 92 -1.35 3.40 -2.14
N LYS A 93 -1.09 4.67 -2.51
CA LYS A 93 -1.16 5.81 -1.60
C LYS A 93 -2.55 6.00 -0.99
N VAL A 94 -3.60 5.82 -1.80
CA VAL A 94 -4.99 5.86 -1.32
C VAL A 94 -5.25 4.72 -0.32
N LEU A 95 -4.84 3.48 -0.62
CA LEU A 95 -5.01 2.36 0.30
C LEU A 95 -4.30 2.60 1.64
N ILE A 96 -3.08 3.12 1.61
CA ILE A 96 -2.33 3.50 2.83
C ILE A 96 -3.12 4.53 3.64
N ALA A 97 -3.68 5.55 2.99
CA ALA A 97 -4.49 6.57 3.66
C ALA A 97 -5.82 6.02 4.22
N LEU A 98 -6.38 4.98 3.61
CA LEU A 98 -7.60 4.32 4.08
C LEU A 98 -7.38 3.46 5.33
N CYS A 99 -6.20 2.85 5.50
CA CYS A 99 -5.87 2.03 6.69
C CYS A 99 -6.20 2.70 8.04
N PRO A 100 -5.72 3.93 8.35
CA PRO A 100 -6.00 4.58 9.63
C PRO A 100 -7.45 5.07 9.72
N LEU A 101 -8.06 5.45 8.60
CA LEU A 101 -9.48 5.86 8.57
C LEU A 101 -10.41 4.68 8.88
N MET A 102 -10.09 3.49 8.37
CA MET A 102 -10.78 2.24 8.75
C MET A 102 -10.57 1.92 10.23
N GLY A 103 -9.37 2.15 10.76
CA GLY A 103 -9.10 2.01 12.20
C GLY A 103 -9.88 2.99 13.07
N LEU A 104 -10.09 4.22 12.61
CA LEU A 104 -10.95 5.22 13.25
C LEU A 104 -12.43 4.84 13.16
N LEU A 105 -12.90 4.29 12.04
CA LEU A 105 -14.26 3.74 11.94
C LEU A 105 -14.50 2.66 13.01
N GLY A 106 -13.48 1.84 13.29
CA GLY A 106 -13.52 0.85 14.37
C GLY A 106 -13.79 1.46 15.74
N THR A 107 -13.23 2.63 16.06
CA THR A 107 -13.50 3.31 17.34
C THR A 107 -14.95 3.73 17.45
N VAL A 108 -15.52 4.29 16.38
CA VAL A 108 -16.91 4.72 16.33
C VAL A 108 -17.83 3.52 16.55
N VAL A 109 -17.62 2.43 15.82
CA VAL A 109 -18.43 1.20 15.94
C VAL A 109 -18.30 0.59 17.34
N GLY A 110 -17.08 0.52 17.90
CA GLY A 110 -16.86 -0.02 19.23
C GLY A 110 -17.52 0.84 20.33
N MET A 111 -17.45 2.16 20.21
CA MET A 111 -18.10 3.07 21.17
C MET A 111 -19.63 3.01 21.10
N VAL A 112 -20.22 2.82 19.91
CA VAL A 112 -21.66 2.54 19.78
C VAL A 112 -22.04 1.28 20.57
N GLN A 113 -21.27 0.19 20.46
CA GLN A 113 -21.54 -1.04 21.21
C GLN A 113 -21.44 -0.85 22.74
N VAL A 114 -20.53 0.01 23.21
CA VAL A 114 -20.44 0.35 24.64
C VAL A 114 -21.70 1.06 25.12
N PHE A 115 -22.19 2.05 24.36
CA PHE A 115 -23.42 2.77 24.70
C PHE A 115 -24.67 1.87 24.64
N ASP A 116 -24.76 0.97 23.67
CA ASP A 116 -25.85 0.00 23.58
C ASP A 116 -25.86 -0.93 24.81
N THR A 117 -24.70 -1.42 25.22
CA THR A 117 -24.55 -2.27 26.41
C THR A 117 -24.98 -1.53 27.68
N LEU A 118 -24.60 -0.26 27.80
CA LEU A 118 -24.98 0.61 28.92
C LEU A 118 -26.48 0.86 28.95
N ALA A 119 -27.12 1.07 27.79
CA ALA A 119 -28.57 1.27 27.70
C ALA A 119 -29.37 0.03 28.11
N ILE A 120 -28.89 -1.17 27.78
CA ILE A 120 -29.58 -2.44 28.05
C ILE A 120 -29.32 -2.93 29.48
N THR A 121 -28.07 -2.90 29.94
CA THR A 121 -27.65 -3.54 31.20
C THR A 121 -27.30 -2.55 32.32
N GLY A 122 -27.41 -1.25 32.06
CA GLY A 122 -26.90 -0.22 32.96
C GLY A 122 -25.40 -0.36 33.16
N THR A 123 -24.91 0.04 34.34
CA THR A 123 -23.49 -0.12 34.73
C THR A 123 -23.17 -1.54 35.22
N GLY A 124 -24.10 -2.49 35.09
CA GLY A 124 -24.02 -3.84 35.67
C GLY A 124 -23.11 -4.82 34.93
N SER A 125 -22.60 -4.49 33.74
CA SER A 125 -21.72 -5.39 32.96
C SER A 125 -20.36 -4.79 32.54
N PRO A 126 -19.44 -4.52 33.49
CA PRO A 126 -18.11 -3.97 33.18
C PRO A 126 -17.31 -4.76 32.14
N ARG A 127 -17.49 -6.09 32.07
CA ARG A 127 -16.83 -6.95 31.07
C ARG A 127 -17.29 -6.68 29.65
N ALA A 128 -18.59 -6.45 29.44
CA ALA A 128 -19.13 -6.16 28.11
C ALA A 128 -18.69 -4.77 27.63
N MET A 129 -18.69 -3.78 28.54
CA MET A 129 -18.12 -2.46 28.26
C MET A 129 -16.62 -2.54 27.89
N ALA A 130 -15.83 -3.31 28.64
CA ALA A 130 -14.41 -3.51 28.33
C ALA A 130 -14.20 -4.17 26.95
N SER A 131 -15.08 -5.10 26.55
CA SER A 131 -15.04 -5.70 25.22
C SER A 131 -15.33 -4.68 24.10
N GLY A 132 -16.31 -3.79 24.28
CA GLY A 132 -16.60 -2.73 23.31
C GLY A 132 -15.44 -1.73 23.14
N ILE A 133 -14.78 -1.37 24.25
CA ILE A 133 -13.59 -0.50 24.22
C ILE A 133 -12.41 -1.21 23.52
N SER A 134 -12.22 -2.51 23.76
CA SER A 134 -11.19 -3.29 23.04
C SER A 134 -11.48 -3.34 21.53
N LYS A 135 -12.74 -3.58 21.14
CA LYS A 135 -13.19 -3.52 19.74
C LYS A 135 -12.97 -2.15 19.10
N ALA A 136 -13.05 -1.07 19.88
CA ALA A 136 -12.74 0.27 19.39
C ALA A 136 -11.25 0.46 19.10
N THR A 137 -10.39 0.06 20.04
CA THR A 137 -8.96 0.44 20.06
C THR A 137 -8.06 -0.46 19.21
N VAL A 138 -8.36 -1.76 19.12
CA VAL A 138 -7.52 -2.73 18.39
C VAL A 138 -7.47 -2.43 16.88
N PRO A 139 -8.59 -2.15 16.17
CA PRO A 139 -8.54 -1.78 14.75
C PRO A 139 -7.75 -0.49 14.49
N THR A 140 -7.79 0.48 15.40
CA THR A 140 -7.05 1.73 15.26
C THR A 140 -5.55 1.50 15.31
N MET A 141 -5.07 0.74 16.30
CA MET A 141 -3.66 0.39 16.39
C MET A 141 -3.19 -0.38 15.16
N ALA A 142 -3.95 -1.39 14.73
CA ALA A 142 -3.65 -2.17 13.54
C ALA A 142 -3.60 -1.29 12.27
N GLY A 143 -4.56 -0.38 12.12
CA GLY A 143 -4.66 0.51 10.95
C GLY A 143 -3.48 1.49 10.87
N MET A 144 -3.04 2.02 12.01
CA MET A 144 -1.85 2.88 12.07
C MET A 144 -0.56 2.11 11.74
N ILE A 145 -0.37 0.91 12.28
CA ILE A 145 0.81 0.08 11.97
C ILE A 145 0.86 -0.29 10.49
N ALA A 146 -0.30 -0.66 9.91
CA ALA A 146 -0.42 -0.94 8.49
C ALA A 146 -0.07 0.30 7.63
N ALA A 147 -0.59 1.48 7.99
CA ALA A 147 -0.27 2.71 7.27
C ALA A 147 1.20 3.11 7.39
N LEU A 148 1.80 3.03 8.58
CA LEU A 148 3.21 3.39 8.80
C LEU A 148 4.14 2.52 7.96
N SER A 149 3.89 1.21 7.96
CA SER A 149 4.66 0.29 7.12
C SER A 149 4.44 0.58 5.63
N GLY A 150 3.19 0.73 5.18
CA GLY A 150 2.90 1.07 3.79
C GLY A 150 3.55 2.38 3.33
N LEU A 151 3.54 3.42 4.17
CA LEU A 151 4.15 4.71 3.88
C LEU A 151 5.67 4.60 3.71
N PHE A 152 6.34 3.78 4.53
CA PHE A 152 7.76 3.52 4.40
C PHE A 152 8.10 2.92 3.02
N PHE A 153 7.38 1.88 2.60
CA PHE A 153 7.63 1.23 1.31
C PHE A 153 7.25 2.08 0.11
N VAL A 154 6.11 2.79 0.16
CA VAL A 154 5.69 3.65 -0.95
C VAL A 154 6.67 4.79 -1.19
N ASN A 155 7.22 5.38 -0.12
CA ASN A 155 8.21 6.45 -0.22
C ASN A 155 9.52 5.94 -0.85
N GLN A 156 9.97 4.73 -0.49
CA GLN A 156 11.13 4.10 -1.11
C GLN A 156 10.91 3.83 -2.61
N LEU A 157 9.71 3.39 -2.99
CA LEU A 157 9.34 3.17 -4.39
C LEU A 157 9.23 4.48 -5.18
N ASP A 158 8.64 5.53 -4.60
CA ASP A 158 8.58 6.88 -5.18
C ASP A 158 9.99 7.45 -5.42
N HIS A 159 10.90 7.29 -4.47
CA HIS A 159 12.27 7.74 -4.63
C HIS A 159 12.99 6.98 -5.75
N LYS A 160 12.82 5.65 -5.80
CA LYS A 160 13.33 4.83 -6.90
C LYS A 160 12.71 5.22 -8.26
N ALA A 161 11.42 5.55 -8.29
CA ALA A 161 10.71 6.00 -9.48
C ALA A 161 11.32 7.28 -10.07
N LYS A 162 11.55 8.29 -9.23
CA LYS A 162 12.14 9.57 -9.64
C LYS A 162 13.57 9.38 -10.18
N LEU A 163 14.41 8.68 -9.43
CA LEU A 163 15.79 8.40 -9.86
C LEU A 163 15.85 7.56 -11.14
N ALA A 164 14.89 6.67 -11.35
CA ALA A 164 14.80 5.86 -12.56
C ALA A 164 14.57 6.73 -13.81
N VAL A 165 13.63 7.68 -13.73
CA VAL A 165 13.33 8.61 -14.83
C VAL A 165 14.49 9.56 -15.10
N GLU A 166 15.07 10.14 -14.04
CA GLU A 166 16.22 11.04 -14.15
C GLU A 166 17.43 10.35 -14.79
N LYS A 167 17.79 9.15 -14.32
CA LYS A 167 18.87 8.34 -14.93
C LYS A 167 18.58 7.98 -16.37
N LEU A 168 17.32 7.70 -16.73
CA LEU A 168 16.97 7.43 -18.12
C LEU A 168 17.17 8.68 -18.98
N GLU A 169 16.72 9.83 -18.52
CA GLU A 169 16.87 11.09 -19.24
C GLU A 169 18.34 11.43 -19.50
N ASP A 170 19.21 11.32 -18.50
CA ASP A 170 20.63 11.62 -18.64
C ASP A 170 21.35 10.65 -19.57
N ASN A 171 21.00 9.36 -19.51
CA ASN A 171 21.55 8.37 -20.42
C ASN A 171 21.16 8.62 -21.89
N LEU A 172 19.99 9.20 -22.15
CA LEU A 172 19.53 9.55 -23.51
C LEU A 172 20.04 10.92 -23.98
N LYS A 173 20.67 11.71 -23.10
CA LYS A 173 21.36 12.96 -23.50
C LYS A 173 22.78 12.71 -24.00
N HIS A 174 23.45 11.69 -23.46
CA HIS A 174 24.88 11.42 -23.69
C HIS A 174 25.18 10.21 -24.60
N GLY A 175 24.15 9.43 -24.96
CA GLY A 175 24.25 8.32 -25.91
C GLY A 175 23.64 8.71 -27.25
#